data_AF-A0A946JXW1-F1
#
_entry.id   AF-A0A946JXW1-F1
#
_cell.length_a   1.000
_cell.length_b   1.000
_cell.length_c   1.000
_cell.angle_alpha   90.00
_cell.angle_beta   90.00
_cell.angle_gamma   90.00
#
_symmetry.space_group_name_H-M   'P 1'
#
loop_
_entity.id
_entity.type
_entity.pdbx_description
1 polymer ?
#
loop_
_entity_poly.entity_id
_entity_poly.type
_entity_poly.pdbx_seq_one_letter_code
_entity_poly.pdbx_strand_id
1 'polypeptide(L)' 'MVVVLMHPGWVTTEMTGNVADIEPGERVEGVRAVISKMTMAVTGSFLKWTGDIHPK' A
#
# COMPACT_ATOMS: atom_id res chain seq x y z
N MET A 1 -1.68 16.15 10.56
CA MET A 1 -1.34 14.72 10.61
C MET A 1 -2.27 14.00 9.66
N VAL A 2 -1.74 13.26 8.68
CA VAL A 2 -2.54 12.46 7.74
C VAL A 2 -2.61 11.03 8.26
N VAL A 3 -3.80 10.41 8.19
CA VAL A 3 -4.01 9.02 8.61
C VAL A 3 -4.82 8.30 7.54
N VAL A 4 -4.33 7.15 7.08
CA VAL A 4 -4.98 6.30 6.09
C VAL A 4 -4.86 4.83 6.47
N LEU A 5 -5.76 4.01 5.95
CA LEU A 5 -5.54 2.56 5.87
C LEU A 5 -4.78 2.27 4.58
N MET A 6 -3.82 1.33 4.64
CA MET A 6 -2.96 0.99 3.50
C MET A 6 -3.04 -0.52 3.24
N HIS A 7 -3.45 -0.89 2.03
CA HIS A 7 -3.33 -2.24 1.50
C HIS A 7 -2.00 -2.31 0.73
N PRO A 8 -0.97 -3.00 1.24
CA PRO A 8 0.34 -3.06 0.59
C PRO A 8 0.35 -3.95 -0.66
N GLY A 9 -0.72 -4.73 -0.87
CA GLY A 9 -0.80 -5.75 -1.92
C GLY A 9 -0.55 -7.14 -1.34
N TRP A 10 -0.55 -8.14 -2.22
CA TRP A 10 -0.16 -9.49 -1.84
C TRP A 10 1.34 -9.64 -2.07
N VAL A 11 2.13 -9.55 -1.00
CA VAL A 11 3.59 -9.44 -1.07
C VAL A 11 4.24 -10.68 -0.47
N THR A 12 5.26 -11.22 -1.14
CA THR A 12 6.00 -12.41 -0.70
C THR A 12 6.73 -12.14 0.61
N THR A 13 6.17 -12.65 1.69
CA THR A 13 6.70 -12.54 3.06
C THR A 13 6.52 -13.88 3.76
N GLU A 14 7.06 -14.04 4.97
CA GLU A 14 6.78 -15.22 5.79
C GLU A 14 5.28 -15.46 5.99
N MET A 15 4.48 -14.39 6.10
CA MET A 15 3.02 -14.47 6.26
C MET A 15 2.29 -15.06 5.04
N THR A 16 2.83 -14.85 3.84
CA THR A 16 2.21 -15.31 2.59
C THR A 16 2.88 -16.55 2.03
N GLY A 17 4.06 -16.92 2.50
CA GLY A 17 4.89 -17.95 1.86
C GLY A 17 5.04 -17.69 0.36
N ASN A 18 4.98 -18.77 -0.44
CA ASN A 18 5.21 -18.76 -1.89
C ASN A 18 3.94 -18.51 -2.73
N VAL A 19 2.83 -18.07 -2.13
CA VAL A 19 1.57 -17.86 -2.87
C VAL A 19 1.34 -16.42 -3.31
N ALA A 20 2.24 -15.51 -2.94
CA ALA A 20 2.21 -14.13 -3.41
C ALA A 20 3.09 -13.97 -4.66
N ASP A 21 2.67 -13.09 -5.56
CA ASP A 21 3.31 -12.93 -6.87
C ASP A 21 4.26 -11.72 -6.92
N ILE A 22 4.46 -11.01 -5.80
CA ILE A 22 5.21 -9.75 -5.80
C ILE A 22 6.31 -9.70 -4.75
N GLU A 23 7.50 -9.35 -5.22
CA GLU A 23 8.68 -9.13 -4.39
C GLU A 23 8.54 -7.91 -3.44
N PRO A 24 9.03 -8.00 -2.19
CA PRO A 24 8.96 -6.90 -1.23
C PRO A 24 9.54 -5.59 -1.71
N GLY A 25 10.67 -5.62 -2.42
CA GLY A 25 11.36 -4.42 -2.91
C GLY A 25 10.48 -3.58 -3.83
N GLU A 26 9.81 -4.23 -4.79
CA GLU A 26 8.88 -3.55 -5.72
C GLU A 26 7.73 -2.88 -4.97
N ARG A 27 7.23 -3.53 -3.91
CA ARG A 27 6.06 -3.06 -3.16
C ARG A 27 6.36 -1.95 -2.19
N VAL A 28 7.52 -1.97 -1.55
CA VAL A 28 7.96 -0.90 -0.66
C VAL A 28 8.09 0.43 -1.41
N GLU A 29 8.62 0.41 -2.63
CA GLU A 29 8.76 1.63 -3.44
C GLU A 29 7.39 2.23 -3.83
N GLY A 30 6.40 1.39 -4.18
CA GLY A 30 5.03 1.85 -4.39
C GLY A 30 4.42 2.52 -3.15
N VAL A 31 4.52 1.86 -1.99
CA VAL A 31 4.01 2.40 -0.72
C VAL A 31 4.70 3.73 -0.35
N ARG A 32 6.03 3.82 -0.52
CA ARG A 32 6.78 5.07 -0.29
C ARG A 32 6.34 6.19 -1.22
N ALA A 33 6.12 5.90 -2.49
CA ALA A 33 5.65 6.88 -3.47
C ALA A 33 4.23 7.38 -3.17
N VAL A 34 3.37 6.56 -2.59
CA VAL A 34 2.04 6.99 -2.12
C VAL A 34 2.19 7.88 -0.89
N ILE A 35 2.97 7.47 0.12
CA ILE A 35 3.18 8.23 1.36
C ILE A 35 3.74 9.62 1.07
N SER A 36 4.71 9.76 0.16
CA SER A 36 5.32 11.05 -0.18
C SER A 36 4.37 12.05 -0.85
N LYS A 37 3.26 11.57 -1.41
CA LYS A 37 2.24 12.39 -2.10
C LYS A 37 0.98 12.62 -1.24
N MET A 38 0.92 12.08 -0.03
CA MET A 38 -0.26 12.20 0.82
C MET A 38 -0.50 13.65 1.26
N THR A 39 -1.77 14.04 1.25
CA THR A 39 -2.23 15.33 1.77
C THR A 39 -3.38 15.09 2.74
N MET A 40 -3.82 16.15 3.44
CA MET A 40 -4.98 16.04 4.33
C MET A 40 -6.25 15.53 3.62
N ALA A 41 -6.37 15.76 2.30
CA ALA A 41 -7.54 15.38 1.50
C ALA A 41 -7.81 13.86 1.46
N VAL A 42 -6.79 13.03 1.67
CA VAL A 42 -6.93 11.56 1.65
C VAL A 42 -7.13 10.95 3.03
N THR A 43 -7.16 11.76 4.09
CA THR A 43 -7.32 11.26 5.47
C THR A 43 -8.63 10.48 5.62
N GLY A 44 -8.58 9.32 6.28
CA GLY A 44 -9.72 8.41 6.44
C GLY A 44 -9.98 7.49 5.24
N SER A 45 -9.19 7.59 4.18
CA SER A 45 -9.30 6.70 3.01
C SER A 45 -8.61 5.35 3.25
N PHE A 46 -9.02 4.36 2.47
CA PHE A 46 -8.32 3.09 2.32
C PHE A 46 -7.65 3.04 0.94
N LEU A 47 -6.32 3.00 0.91
CA LEU A 47 -5.53 3.11 -0.31
C LEU A 47 -4.78 1.81 -0.61
N LYS A 48 -4.59 1.53 -1.90
CA LYS A 48 -3.63 0.52 -2.37
C LYS A 48 -2.23 1.14 -2.47
N TRP A 49 -1.21 0.29 -2.58
CA TRP A 49 0.17 0.66 -2.90
C TRP A 49 0.33 1.42 -4.24
N THR A 50 -0.69 1.41 -5.11
CA THR A 50 -0.75 2.20 -6.35
C THR A 50 -1.22 3.64 -6.14
N GLY A 51 -1.83 3.94 -4.99
CA GLY A 51 -2.46 5.22 -4.68
C GLY A 51 -3.96 5.28 -4.97
N ASP A 52 -4.52 4.27 -5.65
CA ASP A 52 -5.97 4.20 -5.85
C ASP A 52 -6.71 3.87 -4.56
N ILE A 53 -7.97 4.29 -4.48
CA ILE A 53 -8.88 3.85 -3.41
C ILE A 53 -9.10 2.33 -3.54
N HIS A 54 -8.92 1.62 -2.44
CA HIS A 54 -9.23 0.21 -2.36
C HIS A 54 -10.77 0.02 -2.38
N PRO A 55 -11.32 -0.80 -3.29
CA PRO A 55 -12.75 -1.11 -3.27
C PRO A 55 -13.10 -1.83 -1.96
N LYS A 56 -14.22 -1.48 -1.35
CA LYS A 56 -14.67 -2.09 -0.09
C LYS A 56 -15.04 -3.56 -0.29
#